data_AF-A0A2V9DBR7-F1
#
_entry.id   AF-A0A2V9DBR7-F1
#
_cell.length_a   1.000
_cell.length_b   1.000
_cell.length_c   1.000
_cell.angle_alpha   90.00
_cell.angle_beta   90.00
_cell.angle_gamma   90.00
#
_symmetry.space_group_name_H-M   'P 1'
#
loop_
_entity.id
_entity.type
_entity.pdbx_description
1 polymer ?
#
loop_
_entity_poly.entity_id
_entity_poly.type
_entity_poly.pdbx_seq_one_letter_code
_entity_poly.pdbx_strand_id
1 'polypeptide(L)'
;MITKSNALRTAAVAATAGLLILFALSTARTGARQSSAPSVARALEYKDPVTYFIAEGNRITGYRPGDRELALWAFEAWQRSAGKNLRFESASESAALIRLHWAAPGGGEYGETQPLVVHGRRGAVVFIRPDVEALGPDIARRSSSDDLLRDSIVYLTCLHELGHALGLDHTRDFRDIMFFFGYGGDVTEYFGRYRAQIHTREDIAAVSGLSDADVTRIRAMYAPE
;
A
#
# COMPACT_ATOMS: atom_id res chain seq x y z
N MET A 1 -1.46 -65.11 47.88
CA MET A 1 -0.05 -64.66 47.91
C MET A 1 0.41 -64.41 46.49
N ILE A 2 0.89 -63.19 46.19
CA ILE A 2 2.07 -62.85 45.33
C ILE A 2 1.99 -63.39 43.86
N THR A 3 2.00 -62.63 42.74
CA THR A 3 2.64 -61.34 42.40
C THR A 3 2.05 -60.77 41.08
N LYS A 4 2.20 -59.45 40.91
CA LYS A 4 1.99 -58.67 39.67
C LYS A 4 3.04 -58.98 38.59
N SER A 5 2.68 -58.81 37.31
CA SER A 5 3.57 -58.20 36.31
C SER A 5 2.76 -57.43 35.25
N ASN A 6 3.33 -56.31 34.84
CA ASN A 6 2.75 -55.19 34.10
C ASN A 6 2.88 -55.35 32.58
N ALA A 7 1.96 -54.75 31.83
CA ALA A 7 2.30 -54.03 30.60
C ALA A 7 1.26 -52.93 30.32
N LEU A 8 1.69 -51.68 30.48
CA LEU A 8 0.99 -50.47 30.07
C LEU A 8 0.91 -50.37 28.55
N ARG A 9 -0.25 -49.95 28.02
CA ARG A 9 -0.35 -49.10 26.83
C ARG A 9 -1.46 -48.07 27.04
N THR A 10 -1.10 -46.92 27.58
CA THR A 10 -1.93 -45.72 27.61
C THR A 10 -1.63 -44.88 26.38
N ALA A 11 -2.64 -44.64 25.55
CA ALA A 11 -2.61 -43.60 24.53
C ALA A 11 -2.75 -42.23 25.20
N ALA A 12 -1.82 -41.31 24.93
CA ALA A 12 -1.87 -39.95 25.42
C ALA A 12 -2.68 -39.08 24.44
N VAL A 13 -3.78 -38.51 24.92
CA VAL A 13 -4.47 -37.39 24.28
C VAL A 13 -3.77 -36.12 24.76
N ALA A 14 -3.10 -35.41 23.86
CA ALA A 14 -2.53 -34.11 24.14
C ALA A 14 -3.60 -33.03 23.90
N ALA A 15 -4.13 -32.46 25.00
CA ALA A 15 -4.90 -31.23 24.96
C ALA A 15 -3.93 -30.04 25.07
N THR A 16 -3.76 -29.28 23.99
CA THR A 16 -3.03 -28.01 24.02
C THR A 16 -4.00 -26.89 24.39
N ALA A 17 -3.87 -26.40 25.62
CA ALA A 17 -4.53 -25.19 26.09
C ALA A 17 -3.91 -23.95 25.42
N GLY A 18 -4.75 -23.12 24.80
CA GLY A 18 -4.37 -21.82 24.23
C GLY A 18 -4.01 -20.82 25.31
N LEU A 19 -2.86 -20.16 25.15
CA LEU A 19 -2.40 -19.10 26.04
C LEU A 19 -2.97 -17.76 25.56
N LEU A 20 -4.00 -17.28 26.26
CA LEU A 20 -4.46 -15.89 26.21
C LEU A 20 -3.45 -15.02 26.97
N ILE A 21 -2.72 -14.15 26.26
CA ILE A 21 -1.92 -13.11 26.90
C ILE A 21 -2.73 -11.82 26.94
N LEU A 22 -3.29 -11.54 28.12
CA LEU A 22 -3.72 -10.22 28.55
C LEU A 22 -2.48 -9.46 29.06
N PHE A 23 -2.23 -8.25 28.56
CA PHE A 23 -1.43 -7.27 29.30
C PHE A 23 -2.22 -5.99 29.54
N ALA A 24 -2.28 -5.64 30.83
CA ALA A 24 -2.99 -4.52 31.41
C ALA A 24 -2.25 -3.19 31.21
N LEU A 25 -3.02 -2.10 31.24
CA LEU A 25 -2.53 -0.72 31.29
C LEU A 25 -1.64 -0.49 32.52
N SER A 26 -0.53 0.24 32.32
CA SER A 26 0.04 1.12 33.34
C SER A 26 0.64 2.37 32.69
N THR A 27 0.28 3.52 33.25
CA THR A 27 0.65 4.86 32.82
C THR A 27 2.00 5.27 33.38
N ALA A 28 2.91 5.73 32.52
CA ALA A 28 3.96 6.69 32.88
C ALA A 28 4.34 7.52 31.66
N ARG A 29 4.10 8.83 31.74
CA ARG A 29 4.62 9.84 30.82
C ARG A 29 6.15 9.87 30.94
N THR A 30 6.83 9.44 29.90
CA THR A 30 8.13 9.98 29.51
C THR A 30 7.99 10.43 28.07
N GLY A 31 8.09 11.75 27.86
CA GLY A 31 8.07 12.35 26.54
C GLY A 31 9.31 11.96 25.76
N ALA A 32 9.28 10.78 25.15
CA ALA A 32 10.08 10.52 23.98
C ALA A 32 9.46 11.37 22.87
N ARG A 33 10.10 12.50 22.53
CA ARG A 33 9.94 13.08 21.20
C ARG A 33 10.14 11.91 20.24
N GLN A 34 9.08 11.46 19.58
CA GLN A 34 9.23 10.78 18.32
C GLN A 34 10.02 11.76 17.47
N SER A 35 11.31 11.49 17.32
CA SER A 35 12.13 12.11 16.30
C SER A 35 11.44 11.76 15.00
N SER A 36 10.62 12.67 14.50
CA SER A 36 10.13 12.67 13.14
C SER A 36 11.38 12.55 12.28
N ALA A 37 11.65 11.35 11.78
CA ALA A 37 12.61 11.18 10.71
C ALA A 37 12.18 12.19 9.63
N PRO A 38 13.06 13.09 9.17
CA PRO A 38 12.67 14.10 8.20
C PRO A 38 12.05 13.40 6.99
N SER A 39 10.80 13.79 6.69
CA SER A 39 10.00 13.23 5.62
C SER A 39 10.80 13.20 4.31
N VAL A 40 10.47 12.25 3.42
CA VAL A 40 11.07 12.12 2.07
C VAL A 40 11.02 13.46 1.31
N ALA A 41 10.11 14.35 1.68
CA ALA A 41 9.95 15.70 1.16
C ALA A 41 11.19 16.61 1.21
N ARG A 42 12.21 16.32 2.04
CA ARG A 42 13.41 17.16 2.06
C ARG A 42 14.42 16.67 1.03
N ALA A 43 14.38 17.35 -0.12
CA ALA A 43 15.32 17.35 -1.26
C ALA A 43 15.04 16.39 -2.43
N LEU A 44 13.83 16.44 -2.98
CA LEU A 44 13.73 16.52 -4.44
C LEU A 44 13.90 18.00 -4.79
N GLU A 45 15.03 18.38 -5.38
CA GLU A 45 15.18 19.75 -5.89
C GLU A 45 14.05 20.00 -6.90
N TYR A 46 13.17 20.95 -6.59
CA TYR A 46 11.89 21.26 -7.26
C TYR A 46 11.96 21.56 -8.76
N LYS A 47 13.16 21.56 -9.35
CA LYS A 47 13.37 21.83 -10.78
C LYS A 47 13.50 20.57 -11.62
N ASP A 48 13.92 19.47 -11.00
CA ASP A 48 14.15 18.21 -11.71
C ASP A 48 12.92 17.31 -11.66
N PRO A 49 12.61 16.61 -12.76
CA PRO A 49 11.54 15.62 -12.76
C PRO A 49 11.87 14.49 -11.79
N VAL A 50 10.83 13.91 -11.20
CA VAL A 50 10.91 12.66 -10.46
C VAL A 50 10.93 11.52 -11.48
N THR A 51 12.08 10.89 -11.65
CA THR A 51 12.21 9.79 -12.61
C THR A 51 11.54 8.53 -12.08
N TYR A 52 10.83 7.81 -12.93
CA TYR A 52 10.17 6.56 -12.56
C TYR A 52 10.43 5.43 -13.54
N PHE A 53 10.36 4.21 -13.01
CA PHE A 53 10.39 2.97 -13.77
C PHE A 53 9.24 2.08 -13.28
N ILE A 54 8.53 1.45 -14.21
CA ILE A 54 7.52 0.42 -13.90
C ILE A 54 8.07 -0.88 -14.47
N ALA A 55 8.25 -1.88 -13.62
CA ALA A 55 8.72 -3.20 -14.02
C ALA A 55 7.70 -3.92 -14.90
N GLU A 56 8.18 -4.85 -15.71
CA GLU A 56 7.32 -5.84 -16.34
C GLU A 56 6.70 -6.76 -15.29
N GLY A 57 5.42 -7.11 -15.48
CA GLY A 57 4.70 -7.98 -14.57
C GLY A 57 4.79 -9.46 -14.95
N ASN A 58 4.47 -10.32 -14.00
CA ASN A 58 4.41 -11.77 -14.19
C ASN A 58 3.07 -12.30 -13.66
N ARG A 59 2.38 -13.14 -14.43
CA ARG A 59 1.10 -13.74 -14.02
C ARG A 59 1.17 -14.49 -12.68
N ILE A 60 2.34 -14.99 -12.27
CA ILE A 60 2.53 -15.66 -10.97
C ILE A 60 2.21 -14.71 -9.80
N THR A 61 2.36 -13.39 -9.96
CA THR A 61 2.06 -12.41 -8.90
C THR A 61 0.58 -11.98 -8.87
N GLY A 62 -0.26 -12.52 -9.75
CA GLY A 62 -1.62 -12.01 -9.99
C GLY A 62 -1.68 -10.82 -10.96
N TYR A 63 -0.54 -10.44 -11.55
CA TYR A 63 -0.46 -9.35 -12.52
C TYR A 63 -1.29 -9.64 -13.77
N ARG A 64 -2.02 -8.62 -14.23
CA ARG A 64 -2.72 -8.61 -15.52
C ARG A 64 -2.06 -7.57 -16.45
N PRO A 65 -2.05 -7.78 -17.79
CA PRO A 65 -1.43 -6.83 -18.73
C PRO A 65 -1.88 -5.37 -18.60
N GLY A 66 -3.12 -5.13 -18.14
CA GLY A 66 -3.65 -3.79 -17.89
C GLY A 66 -3.13 -3.09 -16.62
N ASP A 67 -2.43 -3.80 -15.72
CA ASP A 67 -2.03 -3.23 -14.42
C ASP A 67 -0.96 -2.15 -14.57
N ARG A 68 -0.09 -2.29 -15.58
CA ARG A 68 0.89 -1.26 -15.92
C ARG A 68 0.24 0.09 -16.20
N GLU A 69 -0.91 0.09 -16.86
CA GLU A 69 -1.65 1.30 -17.16
C GLU A 69 -2.30 1.90 -15.90
N LEU A 70 -2.78 1.06 -14.97
CA LEU A 70 -3.27 1.53 -13.66
C LEU A 70 -2.17 2.25 -12.86
N ALA A 71 -0.95 1.69 -12.87
CA ALA A 71 0.20 2.34 -12.25
C ALA A 71 0.55 3.68 -12.93
N LEU A 72 0.48 3.74 -14.26
CA LEU A 72 0.69 4.99 -15.01
C LEU A 72 -0.35 6.05 -14.63
N TRP A 73 -1.64 5.69 -14.59
CA TRP A 73 -2.70 6.60 -14.16
C TRP A 73 -2.52 7.09 -12.73
N ALA A 74 -1.93 6.29 -11.84
CA ALA A 74 -1.61 6.72 -10.48
C ALA A 74 -0.49 7.79 -10.45
N PHE A 75 0.57 7.65 -11.26
CA PHE A 75 1.57 8.71 -11.45
C PHE A 75 0.94 9.99 -12.00
N GLU A 76 0.10 9.86 -13.03
CA GLU A 76 -0.57 11.01 -13.64
C GLU A 76 -1.54 11.71 -12.66
N ALA A 77 -2.24 10.96 -11.83
CA ALA A 77 -3.13 11.52 -10.81
C ALA A 77 -2.37 12.37 -9.78
N TRP A 78 -1.22 11.88 -9.29
CA TRP A 78 -0.34 12.67 -8.42
C TRP A 78 0.20 13.92 -9.13
N GLN A 79 0.63 13.79 -10.38
CA GLN A 79 1.12 14.93 -11.18
C GLN A 79 0.04 16.00 -11.36
N ARG A 80 -1.18 15.61 -11.78
CA ARG A 80 -2.30 16.54 -11.95
C ARG A 80 -2.67 17.24 -10.64
N SER A 81 -2.60 16.52 -9.53
CA SER A 81 -2.99 17.02 -8.21
C SER A 81 -1.99 18.01 -7.62
N ALA A 82 -0.69 17.72 -7.76
CA ALA A 82 0.39 18.61 -7.33
C ALA A 82 0.53 19.86 -8.22
N GLY A 83 -0.01 19.82 -9.44
CA GLY A 83 0.07 20.91 -10.40
C GLY A 83 1.46 21.00 -11.05
N LYS A 84 1.85 22.20 -11.48
CA LYS A 84 3.07 22.43 -12.29
C LYS A 84 4.41 22.18 -11.57
N ASN A 85 4.39 21.89 -10.27
CA ASN A 85 5.60 21.77 -9.45
C ASN A 85 6.05 20.32 -9.23
N LEU A 86 5.26 19.35 -9.68
CA LEU A 86 5.66 17.94 -9.74
C LEU A 86 5.59 17.50 -11.19
N ARG A 87 6.67 16.90 -11.69
CA ARG A 87 6.71 16.26 -13.01
C ARG A 87 7.31 14.87 -12.86
N PHE A 88 6.69 13.87 -13.48
CA PHE A 88 7.25 12.54 -13.62
C PHE A 88 7.85 12.35 -15.00
N GLU A 89 8.94 11.58 -15.07
CA GLU A 89 9.59 11.23 -16.32
C GLU A 89 10.02 9.77 -16.29
N SER A 90 9.70 9.01 -17.33
CA SER A 90 10.13 7.61 -17.41
C SER A 90 11.65 7.52 -17.58
N ALA A 91 12.30 6.61 -16.87
CA ALA A 91 13.73 6.35 -16.99
C ALA A 91 14.03 4.85 -17.01
N SER A 92 15.29 4.49 -17.26
CA SER A 92 15.77 3.14 -16.96
C SER A 92 15.66 2.87 -15.46
N GLU A 93 15.50 1.60 -15.09
CA GLU A 93 15.40 1.21 -13.68
C GLU A 93 16.55 1.77 -12.83
N SER A 94 17.78 1.68 -13.32
CA SER A 94 18.97 2.19 -12.62
C SER A 94 18.95 3.70 -12.36
N ALA A 95 18.30 4.49 -13.23
CA ALA A 95 18.21 5.94 -13.15
C ALA A 95 16.88 6.45 -12.51
N ALA A 96 15.92 5.56 -12.27
CA ALA A 96 14.62 5.90 -11.71
C ALA A 96 14.69 6.10 -10.18
N LEU A 97 14.22 7.25 -9.71
CA LEU A 97 14.04 7.54 -8.28
C LEU A 97 12.90 6.73 -7.67
N ILE A 98 11.83 6.49 -8.43
CA ILE A 98 10.73 5.63 -8.03
C ILE A 98 10.73 4.38 -8.90
N ARG A 99 10.85 3.20 -8.29
CA ARG A 99 10.82 1.91 -9.00
C ARG A 99 9.61 1.13 -8.56
N LEU A 100 8.64 0.95 -9.46
CA LEU A 100 7.45 0.15 -9.19
C LEU A 100 7.66 -1.28 -9.66
N HIS A 101 7.48 -2.24 -8.76
CA HIS A 101 7.56 -3.67 -9.00
C HIS A 101 6.27 -4.38 -8.63
N TRP A 102 5.99 -5.47 -9.33
CA TRP A 102 4.87 -6.37 -9.04
C TRP A 102 5.38 -7.50 -8.15
N ALA A 103 4.86 -7.57 -6.92
CA ALA A 103 5.25 -8.54 -5.91
C ALA A 103 4.23 -9.67 -5.78
N ALA A 104 4.70 -10.84 -5.34
CA ALA A 104 3.85 -11.97 -5.02
C ALA A 104 2.92 -11.65 -3.83
N PRO A 105 1.82 -12.40 -3.66
CA PRO A 105 0.92 -12.22 -2.51
C PRO A 105 1.69 -12.36 -1.18
N GLY A 106 1.42 -11.49 -0.22
CA GLY A 106 2.15 -11.46 1.05
C GLY A 106 1.23 -11.15 2.23
N GLY A 107 0.73 -12.20 2.90
CA GLY A 107 0.17 -12.11 4.26
C GLY A 107 -0.99 -11.15 4.52
N GLY A 108 -1.67 -10.63 3.49
CA GLY A 108 -2.76 -9.65 3.61
C GLY A 108 -2.38 -8.20 3.30
N GLU A 109 -1.13 -7.94 2.91
CA GLU A 109 -0.68 -6.64 2.40
C GLU A 109 -1.05 -6.46 0.93
N TYR A 110 -1.44 -5.24 0.54
CA TYR A 110 -1.69 -4.87 -0.86
C TYR A 110 -0.45 -4.26 -1.53
N GLY A 111 0.40 -3.58 -0.75
CA GLY A 111 1.56 -2.87 -1.25
C GLY A 111 2.59 -2.66 -0.16
N GLU A 112 3.78 -2.21 -0.57
CA GLU A 112 4.83 -1.81 0.35
C GLU A 112 5.75 -0.80 -0.34
N THR A 113 6.12 0.25 0.38
CA THR A 113 7.09 1.23 -0.09
C THR A 113 8.34 1.20 0.77
N GLN A 114 9.50 0.99 0.13
CA GLN A 114 10.80 0.94 0.77
C GLN A 114 11.70 2.09 0.30
N PRO A 115 12.54 2.66 1.18
CA PRO A 115 13.46 3.73 0.81
C PRO A 115 14.54 3.23 -0.17
N LEU A 116 14.90 4.08 -1.13
CA LEU A 116 15.98 3.88 -2.09
C LEU A 116 16.88 5.11 -2.14
N VAL A 117 18.15 4.93 -2.52
CA VAL A 117 19.06 6.02 -2.88
C VAL A 117 19.57 5.79 -4.29
N VAL A 118 19.41 6.79 -5.16
CA VAL A 118 19.84 6.76 -6.56
C VAL A 118 20.73 7.96 -6.83
N HIS A 119 22.01 7.72 -7.10
CA HIS A 119 23.00 8.80 -7.33
C HIS A 119 22.99 9.89 -6.24
N GLY A 120 22.85 9.48 -4.97
CA GLY A 120 22.81 10.39 -3.82
C GLY A 120 21.46 11.07 -3.58
N ARG A 121 20.47 10.89 -4.45
CA ARG A 121 19.10 11.39 -4.28
C ARG A 121 18.24 10.33 -3.59
N ARG A 122 17.36 10.77 -2.68
CA ARG A 122 16.38 9.88 -2.04
C ARG A 122 15.31 9.51 -3.08
N GLY A 123 14.91 8.25 -3.05
CA GLY A 123 13.86 7.67 -3.87
C GLY A 123 13.14 6.57 -3.11
N ALA A 124 12.37 5.76 -3.82
CA ALA A 124 11.67 4.61 -3.25
C ALA A 124 11.55 3.44 -4.23
N VAL A 125 11.49 2.24 -3.68
CA VAL A 125 10.97 1.06 -4.38
C VAL A 125 9.55 0.84 -3.89
N VAL A 126 8.61 0.73 -4.82
CA VAL A 126 7.19 0.50 -4.58
C VAL A 126 6.85 -0.90 -5.05
N PHE A 127 6.38 -1.75 -4.14
CA PHE A 127 5.90 -3.09 -4.43
C PHE A 127 4.38 -3.08 -4.43
N ILE A 128 3.78 -3.49 -5.54
CA ILE A 128 2.32 -3.67 -5.67
C ILE A 128 2.03 -5.16 -5.73
N ARG A 129 1.07 -5.63 -4.93
CA ARG A 129 0.61 -7.03 -4.92
C ARG A 129 -0.75 -7.09 -5.61
N PRO A 130 -0.81 -7.40 -6.92
CA PRO A 130 -2.02 -7.29 -7.72
C PRO A 130 -3.01 -8.45 -7.53
N ASP A 131 -2.63 -9.47 -6.76
CA ASP A 131 -3.55 -10.50 -6.28
C ASP A 131 -4.43 -9.95 -5.16
N VAL A 132 -5.61 -9.46 -5.55
CA VAL A 132 -6.58 -8.87 -4.62
C VAL A 132 -7.36 -9.92 -3.83
N GLU A 133 -7.30 -11.20 -4.19
CA GLU A 133 -8.01 -12.27 -3.47
C GLU A 133 -7.42 -12.47 -2.07
N ALA A 134 -6.12 -12.19 -1.91
CA ALA A 134 -5.42 -12.22 -0.63
C ALA A 134 -5.91 -11.17 0.38
N LEU A 135 -6.75 -10.21 -0.03
CA LEU A 135 -7.34 -9.18 0.85
C LEU A 135 -8.53 -9.68 1.68
N GLY A 136 -8.94 -10.93 1.47
CA GLY A 136 -9.97 -11.57 2.25
C GLY A 136 -11.17 -12.03 1.42
N PRO A 137 -12.03 -12.87 2.01
CA PRO A 137 -13.05 -13.60 1.27
C PRO A 137 -14.12 -12.68 0.66
N ASP A 138 -14.39 -11.52 1.25
CA ASP A 138 -15.40 -10.59 0.76
C ASP A 138 -14.93 -9.85 -0.50
N ILE A 139 -13.68 -9.37 -0.49
CA ILE A 139 -13.04 -8.81 -1.68
C ILE A 139 -12.92 -9.87 -2.75
N ALA A 140 -12.37 -11.06 -2.44
CA ALA A 140 -12.19 -12.14 -3.42
C ALA A 140 -13.50 -12.50 -4.14
N ARG A 141 -14.61 -12.66 -3.41
CA ARG A 141 -15.92 -12.94 -4.00
C ARG A 141 -16.40 -11.81 -4.91
N ARG A 142 -16.23 -10.55 -4.52
CA ARG A 142 -16.67 -9.41 -5.34
C ARG A 142 -15.77 -9.21 -6.56
N SER A 143 -14.45 -9.19 -6.39
CA SER A 143 -13.48 -8.93 -7.46
C SER A 143 -13.43 -10.04 -8.52
N SER A 144 -13.85 -11.26 -8.18
CA SER A 144 -13.98 -12.35 -9.18
C SER A 144 -15.12 -12.16 -10.17
N SER A 145 -16.09 -11.29 -9.87
CA SER A 145 -17.24 -10.98 -10.75
C SER A 145 -17.30 -9.51 -11.20
N ASP A 146 -16.44 -8.64 -10.65
CA ASP A 146 -16.36 -7.22 -10.97
C ASP A 146 -14.89 -6.86 -11.27
N ASP A 147 -14.50 -6.98 -12.54
CA ASP A 147 -13.14 -6.63 -12.99
C ASP A 147 -12.81 -5.16 -12.70
N LEU A 148 -13.81 -4.27 -12.73
CA LEU A 148 -13.60 -2.85 -12.46
C LEU A 148 -13.32 -2.59 -10.97
N LEU A 149 -13.87 -3.41 -10.07
CA LEU A 149 -13.47 -3.40 -8.65
C LEU A 149 -12.02 -3.88 -8.48
N ARG A 150 -11.64 -4.95 -9.18
CA ARG A 150 -10.27 -5.46 -9.12
C ARG A 150 -9.27 -4.40 -9.60
N ASP A 151 -9.56 -3.73 -10.71
CA ASP A 151 -8.73 -2.65 -11.23
C ASP A 151 -8.72 -1.42 -10.31
N SER A 152 -9.86 -1.10 -9.68
CA SER A 152 -9.93 -0.04 -8.66
C SER A 152 -8.98 -0.31 -7.49
N ILE A 153 -8.94 -1.54 -6.99
CA ILE A 153 -8.08 -1.91 -5.86
C ILE A 153 -6.61 -1.73 -6.26
N VAL A 154 -6.19 -2.28 -7.40
CA VAL A 154 -4.79 -2.16 -7.86
C VAL A 154 -4.41 -0.70 -8.10
N TYR A 155 -5.29 0.10 -8.71
CA TYR A 155 -5.07 1.53 -8.92
C TYR A 155 -4.93 2.30 -7.58
N LEU A 156 -5.83 2.09 -6.63
CA LEU A 156 -5.79 2.77 -5.34
C LEU A 156 -4.58 2.33 -4.50
N THR A 157 -4.16 1.07 -4.59
CA THR A 157 -2.91 0.60 -4.02
C THR A 157 -1.71 1.32 -4.64
N CYS A 158 -1.65 1.45 -5.97
CA CYS A 158 -0.62 2.24 -6.64
C CYS A 158 -0.61 3.69 -6.12
N LEU A 159 -1.78 4.33 -5.96
CA LEU A 159 -1.84 5.69 -5.43
C LEU A 159 -1.30 5.79 -4.00
N HIS A 160 -1.68 4.87 -3.11
CA HIS A 160 -1.24 4.85 -1.71
C HIS A 160 0.28 4.72 -1.61
N GLU A 161 0.85 3.73 -2.28
CA GLU A 161 2.29 3.47 -2.23
C GLU A 161 3.09 4.59 -2.91
N LEU A 162 2.59 5.15 -4.01
CA LEU A 162 3.20 6.34 -4.60
C LEU A 162 3.11 7.56 -3.68
N GLY A 163 2.07 7.67 -2.85
CA GLY A 163 1.98 8.68 -1.81
C GLY A 163 3.13 8.56 -0.81
N HIS A 164 3.45 7.35 -0.34
CA HIS A 164 4.64 7.11 0.47
C HIS A 164 5.94 7.44 -0.27
N ALA A 165 6.07 7.05 -1.54
CA ALA A 165 7.24 7.36 -2.36
C ALA A 165 7.46 8.87 -2.53
N LEU A 166 6.39 9.65 -2.54
CA LEU A 166 6.40 11.12 -2.58
C LEU A 166 6.59 11.77 -1.21
N GLY A 167 6.56 10.99 -0.13
CA GLY A 167 6.81 11.43 1.24
C GLY A 167 5.59 11.73 2.07
N LEU A 168 4.40 11.28 1.66
CA LEU A 168 3.20 11.36 2.49
C LEU A 168 3.22 10.26 3.57
N ASP A 169 2.86 10.67 4.77
CA ASP A 169 2.61 9.77 5.89
C ASP A 169 1.13 9.34 5.91
N HIS A 170 0.86 8.23 6.60
CA HIS A 170 -0.49 7.77 6.85
C HIS A 170 -1.38 8.81 7.53
N THR A 171 -2.69 8.71 7.26
CA THR A 171 -3.72 9.51 7.92
C THR A 171 -4.74 8.62 8.63
N ARG A 172 -5.58 9.25 9.46
CA ARG A 172 -6.70 8.61 10.16
C ARG A 172 -8.05 8.87 9.47
N ASP A 173 -8.09 9.69 8.43
CA ASP A 173 -9.32 10.02 7.73
C ASP A 173 -9.59 8.94 6.67
N PHE A 174 -10.69 8.22 6.84
CA PHE A 174 -11.08 7.10 5.96
C PHE A 174 -11.28 7.51 4.49
N ARG A 175 -11.39 8.82 4.21
CA ARG A 175 -11.55 9.34 2.86
C ARG A 175 -10.23 9.51 2.12
N ASP A 176 -9.12 9.64 2.84
CA ASP A 176 -7.80 9.89 2.27
C ASP A 176 -7.22 8.61 1.66
N ILE A 177 -6.48 8.76 0.57
CA ILE A 177 -5.77 7.64 -0.04
C ILE A 177 -4.71 7.08 0.90
N MET A 178 -4.15 7.93 1.76
CA MET A 178 -3.14 7.58 2.75
C MET A 178 -3.74 7.04 4.06
N PHE A 179 -5.03 6.68 4.10
CA PHE A 179 -5.64 6.06 5.26
C PHE A 179 -4.91 4.79 5.69
N PHE A 180 -4.66 4.64 6.98
CA PHE A 180 -4.07 3.42 7.55
C PHE A 180 -5.10 2.54 8.24
N PHE A 181 -5.33 1.34 7.70
CA PHE A 181 -6.25 0.35 8.25
C PHE A 181 -5.92 -0.13 9.67
N GLY A 182 -4.73 0.17 10.20
CA GLY A 182 -4.43 -0.05 11.62
C GLY A 182 -5.28 0.80 12.57
N TYR A 183 -5.99 1.82 12.07
CA TYR A 183 -7.01 2.56 12.82
C TYR A 183 -8.40 1.92 12.76
N GLY A 184 -8.55 0.76 12.11
CA GLY A 184 -9.83 0.13 11.79
C GLY A 184 -10.31 0.53 10.40
N GLY A 185 -11.61 0.35 10.14
CA GLY A 185 -12.24 0.62 8.85
C GLY A 185 -12.52 -0.64 8.04
N ASP A 186 -13.46 -0.54 7.11
CA ASP A 186 -13.89 -1.64 6.27
C ASP A 186 -13.19 -1.55 4.90
N VAL A 187 -12.36 -2.56 4.57
CA VAL A 187 -11.61 -2.64 3.32
C VAL A 187 -12.54 -2.67 2.10
N THR A 188 -13.68 -3.37 2.23
CA THR A 188 -14.69 -3.52 1.20
C THR A 188 -15.43 -2.20 0.93
N GLU A 189 -15.71 -1.42 1.98
CA GLU A 189 -16.27 -0.08 1.87
C GLU A 189 -15.24 0.91 1.29
N TYR A 190 -13.99 0.85 1.75
CA TYR A 190 -12.92 1.76 1.33
C TYR A 190 -12.74 1.73 -0.20
N PHE A 191 -12.52 0.55 -0.77
CA PHE A 191 -12.41 0.39 -2.22
C PHE A 191 -13.76 0.58 -2.93
N GLY A 192 -14.86 0.17 -2.28
CA GLY A 192 -16.22 0.30 -2.80
C GLY A 192 -16.63 1.74 -3.09
N ARG A 193 -16.19 2.71 -2.27
CA ARG A 193 -16.46 4.13 -2.45
C ARG A 193 -15.95 4.69 -3.78
N TYR A 194 -14.74 4.32 -4.18
CA TYR A 194 -14.20 4.73 -5.47
C TYR A 194 -14.87 3.97 -6.61
N ARG A 195 -15.02 2.65 -6.46
CA ARG A 195 -15.68 1.80 -7.45
C ARG A 195 -17.08 2.30 -7.82
N ALA A 196 -17.83 2.85 -6.86
CA ALA A 196 -19.17 3.41 -7.07
C ALA A 196 -19.19 4.70 -7.91
N GLN A 197 -18.05 5.37 -8.12
CA GLN A 197 -17.94 6.61 -8.90
C GLN A 197 -17.59 6.37 -10.37
N ILE A 198 -17.16 5.14 -10.72
CA ILE A 198 -16.68 4.77 -12.05
C ILE A 198 -17.60 3.73 -12.70
N HIS A 199 -17.74 3.80 -14.01
CA HIS A 199 -18.61 2.92 -14.82
C HIS A 199 -17.81 2.12 -15.84
N THR A 200 -16.75 2.69 -16.37
CA THR A 200 -15.80 2.01 -17.26
C THR A 200 -14.39 2.04 -16.67
N ARG A 201 -13.48 1.28 -17.27
CA ARG A 201 -12.08 1.25 -16.85
C ARG A 201 -11.38 2.59 -17.12
N GLU A 202 -11.75 3.26 -18.20
CA GLU A 202 -11.22 4.56 -18.60
C GLU A 202 -11.58 5.68 -17.61
N ASP A 203 -12.70 5.53 -16.89
CA ASP A 203 -13.06 6.46 -15.81
C ASP A 203 -11.98 6.51 -14.72
N ILE A 204 -11.19 5.44 -14.53
CA ILE A 204 -10.09 5.42 -13.55
C ILE A 204 -9.06 6.52 -13.85
N ALA A 205 -8.80 6.79 -15.12
CA ALA A 205 -7.86 7.84 -15.53
C ALA A 205 -8.38 9.24 -15.21
N ALA A 206 -9.71 9.44 -15.18
CA ALA A 206 -10.36 10.74 -15.08
C ALA A 206 -10.89 11.07 -13.68
N VAL A 207 -11.44 10.08 -12.97
CA VAL A 207 -12.01 10.23 -11.64
C VAL A 207 -10.92 10.10 -10.58
N SER A 208 -10.72 11.16 -9.80
CA SER A 208 -9.68 11.22 -8.77
C SER A 208 -9.91 10.17 -7.68
N GLY A 209 -8.90 9.33 -7.44
CA GLY A 209 -8.82 8.50 -6.22
C GLY A 209 -8.30 9.25 -4.99
N LEU A 210 -7.89 10.52 -5.14
CA LEU A 210 -7.33 11.37 -4.09
C LEU A 210 -8.41 12.24 -3.45
N SER A 211 -8.38 12.39 -2.12
CA SER A 211 -9.22 13.31 -1.38
C SER A 211 -8.73 14.77 -1.54
N ASP A 212 -9.58 15.75 -1.20
CA ASP A 212 -9.17 17.16 -1.16
C ASP A 212 -8.00 17.40 -0.18
N ALA A 213 -7.93 16.60 0.90
CA ALA A 213 -6.84 16.69 1.88
C ALA A 213 -5.53 16.12 1.32
N ASP A 214 -5.58 15.01 0.57
CA ASP A 214 -4.42 14.46 -0.14
C ASP A 214 -3.85 15.49 -1.13
N VAL A 215 -4.73 16.11 -1.92
CA VAL A 215 -4.39 17.15 -2.90
C VAL A 215 -3.78 18.37 -2.21
N THR A 216 -4.37 18.80 -1.09
CA THR A 216 -3.85 19.93 -0.31
C THR A 216 -2.44 19.64 0.22
N ARG A 217 -2.21 18.42 0.73
CA ARG A 217 -0.94 18.02 1.31
C ARG A 217 0.17 17.94 0.26
N ILE A 218 -0.07 17.28 -0.87
CA ILE A 218 0.93 17.20 -1.94
C ILE A 218 1.25 18.59 -2.50
N ARG A 219 0.26 19.46 -2.68
CA ARG A 219 0.51 20.84 -3.13
C ARG A 219 1.37 21.64 -2.15
N ALA A 220 1.13 21.49 -0.85
CA ALA A 220 1.94 22.14 0.18
C ALA A 220 3.39 21.62 0.17
N MET A 221 3.58 20.32 -0.05
CA MET A 221 4.91 19.71 -0.14
C MET A 221 5.68 20.12 -1.40
N TYR A 222 4.98 20.47 -2.48
CA TYR A 222 5.57 20.88 -3.75
C TYR A 222 5.37 22.38 -4.05
N ALA A 223 5.04 23.21 -3.05
CA ALA A 223 4.89 24.65 -3.23
C ALA A 223 6.28 25.31 -3.43
N PRO A 224 6.41 26.33 -4.30
CA PRO A 224 7.64 27.12 -4.36
C PRO A 224 7.85 27.85 -3.02
N GLU A 225 9.11 28.00 -2.59
CA GLU A 225 9.48 28.87 -1.47
C GLU A 225 9.16 30.35 -1.74
#